data_AF-A0A060YBF6-F1
#
_entry.id   AF-A0A060YBF6-F1
#
_cell.length_a   1.000
_cell.length_b   1.000
_cell.length_c   1.000
_cell.angle_alpha   90.00
_cell.angle_beta   90.00
_cell.angle_gamma   90.00
#
_symmetry.space_group_name_H-M   'P 1'
#
loop_
_entity.id
_entity.type
_entity.pdbx_description
1 polymer ?
#
loop_
_entity_poly.entity_id
_entity_poly.type
_entity_poly.pdbx_seq_one_letter_code
_entity_poly.pdbx_strand_id
1 'polypeptide(L)'
;MNIPLFQNVFHLLNTPALCCRPWKFEHIAIGFMSLLLRDDHPLPSPAVLFFVKSLNHDSLLVRKVAISAVAGIMKQLKRPHRKVPVSPNTLCGMKELAGLIAGDRPDNQWLQYNSSSLPRTQQDWEGCTFVEKTHWGYYSWPQKLMMYAPSEEQPKQGLTREEMTEREQIIYDHFSDPGFINQLIEFLSLEDRKGKDKFSPRRFCLFKGLFRNFNDAFLPLLKPHMERLVADTHESKQRCVAEITSGLIRGSKHWSYGR
;
A
#
# COMPACT_ATOMS: atom_id res chain seq x y z
N MET A 1 2.58 -14.22 18.38
CA MET A 1 3.81 -13.42 18.55
C MET A 1 4.28 -13.64 19.98
N ASN A 2 5.57 -13.89 20.23
CA ASN A 2 6.08 -13.95 21.61
C ASN A 2 6.16 -12.49 22.11
N ILE A 3 5.00 -11.96 22.53
CA ILE A 3 4.83 -10.59 23.06
C ILE A 3 5.92 -10.27 24.10
N PRO A 4 6.29 -11.20 25.00
CA PRO A 4 7.45 -11.02 25.88
C PRO A 4 8.77 -10.71 25.15
N LEU A 5 9.10 -11.39 24.05
CA LEU A 5 10.33 -11.15 23.31
C LEU A 5 10.34 -9.75 22.66
N PHE A 6 9.22 -9.34 22.07
CA PHE A 6 9.08 -7.99 21.52
C PHE A 6 9.20 -6.94 22.63
N GLN A 7 8.47 -7.11 23.75
CA GLN A 7 8.52 -6.20 24.88
C GLN A 7 9.94 -6.12 25.47
N ASN A 8 10.66 -7.23 25.55
CA ASN A 8 12.05 -7.25 26.02
C ASN A 8 12.98 -6.48 25.08
N VAL A 9 12.91 -6.70 23.77
CA VAL A 9 13.74 -5.96 22.79
C VAL A 9 13.35 -4.49 22.70
N PHE A 10 12.05 -4.18 22.77
CA PHE A 10 11.52 -2.82 22.79
C PHE A 10 11.93 -2.07 24.07
N HIS A 11 11.86 -2.73 25.22
CA HIS A 11 12.34 -2.18 26.48
C HIS A 11 13.85 -1.93 26.40
N LEU A 12 14.64 -2.87 25.87
CA LEU A 12 16.09 -2.71 25.69
C LEU A 12 16.45 -1.49 24.81
N LEU A 13 15.61 -1.16 23.83
CA LEU A 13 15.77 0.02 22.98
C LEU A 13 15.41 1.33 23.68
N ASN A 14 14.44 1.31 24.62
CA ASN A 14 13.93 2.51 25.29
C ASN A 14 14.50 2.74 26.71
N THR A 15 15.33 1.83 27.25
CA THR A 15 15.94 2.00 28.58
C THR A 15 16.93 3.19 28.58
N PRO A 16 16.70 4.25 29.40
CA PRO A 16 17.56 5.45 29.44
C PRO A 16 18.98 5.22 29.98
N ALA A 17 19.21 4.12 30.71
CA ALA A 17 20.49 3.77 31.34
C ALA A 17 21.63 3.46 30.34
N LEU A 18 21.40 3.65 29.03
CA LEU A 18 22.34 3.42 27.94
C LEU A 18 22.49 4.65 27.03
N CYS A 19 22.59 5.85 27.63
CA CYS A 19 22.84 7.13 26.94
C CYS A 19 24.08 7.12 26.00
N CYS A 20 24.92 6.07 26.07
CA CYS A 20 26.11 5.87 25.24
C CYS A 20 26.03 4.62 24.33
N ARG A 21 24.85 4.19 23.86
CA ARG A 21 24.76 3.04 22.94
C ARG A 21 25.43 3.38 21.60
N PRO A 22 26.41 2.57 21.14
CA PRO A 22 26.90 2.70 19.77
C PRO A 22 25.76 2.49 18.78
N TRP A 23 25.69 3.33 17.74
CA TRP A 23 24.71 3.26 16.64
C TRP A 23 24.54 1.84 16.04
N LYS A 24 25.60 1.01 16.12
CA LYS A 24 25.57 -0.39 15.70
C LYS A 24 24.52 -1.23 16.45
N PHE A 25 24.35 -1.02 17.74
CA PHE A 25 23.37 -1.78 18.53
C PHE A 25 21.94 -1.41 18.15
N GLU A 26 21.69 -0.14 17.88
CA GLU A 26 20.39 0.32 17.37
C GLU A 26 20.07 -0.33 16.02
N HIS A 27 21.04 -0.38 15.11
CA HIS A 27 20.88 -1.03 13.79
C HIS A 27 20.55 -2.51 13.92
N ILE A 28 21.24 -3.23 14.81
CA ILE A 28 20.98 -4.64 15.09
C ILE A 28 19.57 -4.82 15.68
N ALA A 29 19.21 -3.99 16.66
CA ALA A 29 17.93 -4.09 17.34
C ALA A 29 16.75 -3.78 16.42
N ILE A 30 16.81 -2.73 15.60
CA ILE A 30 15.74 -2.46 14.61
C ILE A 30 15.63 -3.60 13.59
N GLY A 31 16.76 -4.20 13.19
CA GLY A 31 16.80 -5.40 12.36
C GLY A 31 16.00 -6.55 12.99
N PHE A 32 16.33 -6.92 14.23
CA PHE A 32 15.61 -7.97 14.96
C PHE A 32 14.13 -7.66 15.12
N MET A 33 13.78 -6.40 15.45
CA MET A 33 12.38 -5.98 15.58
C MET A 33 11.61 -6.13 14.27
N SER A 34 12.26 -5.83 13.13
CA SER A 34 11.64 -6.01 11.81
C SER A 34 11.40 -7.49 11.48
N LEU A 35 12.21 -8.41 11.99
CA LEU A 35 12.00 -9.86 11.83
C LEU A 35 10.83 -10.39 12.67
N LEU A 36 10.36 -9.64 13.67
CA LEU A 36 9.19 -10.00 14.47
C LEU A 36 7.87 -9.67 13.76
N LEU A 37 7.89 -8.97 12.62
CA LEU A 37 6.71 -8.75 11.78
C LEU A 37 6.19 -10.07 11.22
N ARG A 38 5.01 -10.48 11.64
CA ARG A 38 4.34 -11.69 11.16
C ARG A 38 2.96 -11.37 10.61
N ASP A 39 2.54 -12.06 9.56
CA ASP A 39 1.23 -11.81 8.96
C ASP A 39 0.05 -12.23 9.85
N ASP A 40 0.24 -13.23 10.72
CA ASP A 40 -0.79 -13.82 11.58
C ASP A 40 -0.98 -13.08 12.91
N HIS A 41 0.00 -12.28 13.32
CA HIS A 41 -0.03 -11.56 14.59
C HIS A 41 0.35 -10.10 14.41
N PRO A 42 -0.61 -9.17 14.62
CA PRO A 42 -0.31 -7.76 14.50
C PRO A 42 0.74 -7.30 15.50
N LEU A 43 1.59 -6.35 15.08
CA LEU A 43 2.49 -5.67 16.01
C LEU A 43 1.71 -4.86 17.04
N PRO A 44 2.19 -4.76 18.30
CA PRO A 44 1.59 -3.91 19.31
C PRO A 44 1.80 -2.42 18.99
N SER A 45 0.91 -1.55 19.47
CA SER A 45 0.90 -0.12 19.16
C SER A 45 2.24 0.61 19.42
N PRO A 46 2.98 0.36 20.52
CA PRO A 46 4.30 0.95 20.73
C PRO A 46 5.32 0.61 19.63
N ALA A 47 5.22 -0.60 19.05
CA ALA A 47 6.04 -1.02 17.92
C ALA A 47 5.74 -0.22 16.66
N VAL A 48 4.44 -0.06 16.39
CA VAL A 48 3.96 0.70 15.24
C VAL A 48 4.46 2.13 15.34
N LEU A 49 4.31 2.75 16.52
CA LEU A 49 4.83 4.10 16.79
C LEU A 49 6.33 4.20 16.54
N PHE A 50 7.12 3.24 17.04
CA PHE A 50 8.56 3.23 16.83
C PHE A 50 8.94 3.16 15.36
N PHE A 51 8.34 2.24 14.58
CA PHE A 51 8.65 2.12 13.15
C PHE A 51 8.16 3.32 12.34
N VAL A 52 7.01 3.90 12.68
CA VAL A 52 6.48 5.10 12.00
C VAL A 52 7.41 6.29 12.26
N LYS A 53 7.79 6.56 13.52
CA LYS A 53 8.76 7.62 13.85
C LYS A 53 10.11 7.41 13.17
N SER A 54 10.55 6.15 13.08
CA SER A 54 11.82 5.77 12.46
C SER A 54 11.88 6.01 10.94
N LEU A 55 10.76 6.34 10.27
CA LEU A 55 10.78 6.75 8.86
C LEU A 55 11.61 8.02 8.64
N ASN A 56 11.65 8.92 9.64
CA ASN A 56 12.42 10.16 9.63
C ASN A 56 13.70 10.08 10.50
N HIS A 57 14.18 8.87 10.78
CA HIS A 57 15.41 8.70 11.54
C HIS A 57 16.64 9.22 10.78
N ASP A 58 17.65 9.79 11.44
CA ASP A 58 18.83 10.36 10.77
C ASP A 58 19.67 9.31 10.03
N SER A 59 19.72 8.10 10.57
CA SER A 59 20.41 6.97 9.92
C SER A 59 19.60 6.40 8.73
N LEU A 60 20.19 6.44 7.54
CA LEU A 60 19.62 5.86 6.32
C LEU A 60 19.28 4.36 6.46
N LEU A 61 20.09 3.59 7.20
CA LEU A 61 19.84 2.17 7.41
C LEU A 61 18.54 1.96 8.19
N VAL A 62 18.36 2.71 9.28
CA VAL A 62 17.16 2.68 10.13
C VAL A 62 15.93 3.06 9.29
N ARG A 63 16.01 4.12 8.47
CA ARG A 63 14.92 4.50 7.56
C ARG A 63 14.54 3.39 6.59
N LYS A 64 15.52 2.70 5.98
CA LYS A 64 15.25 1.59 5.04
C LYS A 64 14.53 0.41 5.70
N VAL A 65 14.90 0.09 6.95
CA VAL A 65 14.21 -0.94 7.74
C VAL A 65 12.80 -0.47 8.09
N ALA A 66 12.65 0.78 8.56
CA ALA A 66 11.36 1.39 8.89
C ALA A 66 10.40 1.41 7.70
N ILE A 67 10.83 1.80 6.51
CA ILE A 67 10.01 1.78 5.28
C ILE A 67 9.45 0.37 5.02
N SER A 68 10.30 -0.65 5.16
CA SER A 68 9.88 -2.05 4.96
C SER A 68 8.91 -2.50 6.05
N ALA A 69 9.19 -2.13 7.30
CA ALA A 69 8.39 -2.48 8.46
C ALA A 69 7.00 -1.84 8.40
N VAL A 70 6.92 -0.54 8.13
CA VAL A 70 5.64 0.19 7.99
C VAL A 70 4.84 -0.33 6.81
N ALA A 71 5.46 -0.69 5.68
CA ALA A 71 4.76 -1.37 4.59
C ALA A 71 4.15 -2.72 5.02
N GLY A 72 4.85 -3.48 5.86
CA GLY A 72 4.35 -4.71 6.49
C GLY A 72 3.20 -4.44 7.48
N ILE A 73 3.32 -3.43 8.34
CA ILE A 73 2.27 -2.99 9.26
C ILE A 73 1.01 -2.61 8.48
N MET A 74 1.15 -1.81 7.42
CA MET A 74 0.04 -1.45 6.54
C MET A 74 -0.64 -2.70 5.97
N LYS A 75 0.12 -3.75 5.63
CA LYS A 75 -0.41 -5.04 5.16
C LYS A 75 -1.17 -5.79 6.25
N GLN A 76 -0.72 -5.77 7.51
CA GLN A 76 -1.48 -6.30 8.66
C GLN A 76 -2.79 -5.54 8.88
N LEU A 77 -2.78 -4.21 8.69
CA LEU A 77 -3.97 -3.35 8.83
C LEU A 77 -4.94 -3.43 7.65
N LYS A 78 -4.60 -4.17 6.59
CA LYS A 78 -5.45 -4.28 5.40
C LYS A 78 -6.78 -4.94 5.77
N ARG A 79 -7.87 -4.20 5.61
CA ARG A 79 -9.23 -4.75 5.74
C ARG A 79 -9.49 -5.81 4.65
N PRO A 80 -10.04 -6.99 4.99
CA PRO A 80 -10.45 -7.99 4.01
C PRO A 80 -11.49 -7.40 3.05
N HIS A 81 -11.29 -7.58 1.76
CA HIS A 81 -12.24 -7.13 0.74
C HIS A 81 -13.06 -8.34 0.31
N ARG A 82 -14.38 -8.25 0.45
CA ARG A 82 -15.30 -9.36 0.19
C ARG A 82 -15.26 -9.74 -1.28
N LYS A 83 -15.26 -11.04 -1.54
CA LYS A 83 -15.36 -11.60 -2.89
C LYS A 83 -16.57 -12.50 -3.01
N VAL A 84 -17.19 -12.50 -4.17
CA VAL A 84 -18.36 -13.32 -4.50
C VAL A 84 -18.05 -14.20 -5.72
N PRO A 85 -18.59 -15.44 -5.76
CA PRO A 85 -18.50 -16.27 -6.95
C PRO A 85 -19.37 -15.67 -8.05
N VAL A 86 -18.83 -15.61 -9.27
CA VAL A 86 -19.54 -15.11 -10.45
C VAL A 86 -19.36 -16.13 -11.58
N SER A 87 -20.41 -16.36 -12.37
CA SER A 87 -20.31 -17.23 -13.55
C SER A 87 -19.89 -16.40 -14.77
N PRO A 88 -18.81 -16.78 -15.49
CA PRO A 88 -18.45 -16.12 -16.75
C PRO A 88 -19.59 -16.11 -17.76
N ASN A 89 -20.37 -17.20 -17.81
CA ASN A 89 -21.51 -17.34 -18.73
C ASN A 89 -22.61 -16.32 -18.43
N THR A 90 -22.85 -16.00 -17.15
CA THR A 90 -23.83 -14.96 -16.79
C THR A 90 -23.34 -13.56 -17.13
N LEU A 91 -22.03 -13.30 -17.10
CA LEU A 91 -21.46 -12.00 -17.45
C LEU A 91 -21.49 -11.76 -18.96
N CYS A 92 -21.18 -12.79 -19.74
CA CYS A 92 -21.16 -12.66 -21.20
C CYS A 92 -22.52 -12.91 -21.86
N GLY A 93 -23.48 -13.52 -21.15
CA GLY A 93 -24.75 -13.97 -21.73
C GLY A 93 -24.59 -15.11 -22.76
N MET A 94 -23.44 -15.77 -22.81
CA MET A 94 -23.13 -16.86 -23.73
C MET A 94 -22.96 -18.19 -22.97
N LYS A 95 -23.32 -19.30 -23.63
CA LYS A 95 -22.96 -20.65 -23.15
C LYS A 95 -21.47 -20.90 -23.41
N GLU A 96 -20.84 -21.75 -22.59
CA GLU A 96 -19.46 -22.17 -22.80
C GLU A 96 -19.24 -22.65 -24.24
N LEU A 97 -18.22 -22.09 -24.89
CA LEU A 97 -17.77 -22.53 -26.21
C LEU A 97 -17.26 -23.97 -26.11
N ALA A 98 -17.66 -24.82 -27.06
CA ALA A 98 -17.19 -26.18 -27.12
C ALA A 98 -15.70 -26.19 -27.57
N GLY A 99 -14.83 -26.68 -26.68
CA GLY A 99 -13.38 -26.80 -26.95
C GLY A 99 -12.54 -25.68 -26.34
N LEU A 100 -11.27 -25.99 -26.04
CA LEU A 100 -10.31 -25.06 -25.44
C LEU A 100 -9.60 -24.28 -26.55
N ILE A 101 -10.03 -23.05 -26.77
CA ILE A 101 -9.37 -22.10 -27.68
C ILE A 101 -8.80 -20.96 -26.84
N ALA A 102 -7.51 -20.71 -26.93
CA ALA A 102 -6.88 -19.56 -26.28
C ALA A 102 -6.96 -18.31 -27.15
N GLY A 103 -6.91 -17.14 -26.52
CA GLY A 103 -6.87 -15.84 -27.22
C GLY A 103 -8.15 -15.03 -27.05
N ASP A 104 -8.35 -14.09 -27.97
CA ASP A 104 -9.54 -13.23 -27.99
C ASP A 104 -10.73 -14.03 -28.51
N ARG A 105 -11.78 -14.10 -27.69
CA ARG A 105 -12.97 -14.90 -27.93
C ARG A 105 -14.24 -14.11 -27.62
N PRO A 106 -15.39 -14.50 -28.19
CA PRO A 106 -16.66 -13.85 -27.89
C PRO A 106 -16.98 -13.79 -26.39
N ASP A 107 -16.66 -14.85 -25.64
CA ASP A 107 -16.94 -14.96 -24.20
C ASP A 107 -16.06 -14.07 -23.30
N ASN A 108 -14.92 -13.59 -23.81
CA ASN A 108 -13.96 -12.77 -23.06
C ASN A 108 -13.77 -11.37 -23.66
N GLN A 109 -14.43 -11.04 -24.79
CA GLN A 109 -14.28 -9.76 -25.48
C GLN A 109 -14.63 -8.57 -24.58
N TRP A 110 -15.60 -8.74 -23.68
CA TRP A 110 -16.00 -7.73 -22.70
C TRP A 110 -14.91 -7.36 -21.69
N LEU A 111 -13.88 -8.20 -21.52
CA LEU A 111 -12.71 -7.89 -20.67
C LEU A 111 -11.73 -6.93 -21.34
N GLN A 112 -11.77 -6.83 -22.67
CA GLN A 112 -10.83 -6.03 -23.43
C GLN A 112 -11.10 -4.55 -23.19
N TYR A 113 -10.02 -3.75 -23.19
CA TYR A 113 -10.15 -2.31 -23.08
C TYR A 113 -10.89 -1.74 -24.30
N ASN A 114 -11.97 -1.00 -24.05
CA ASN A 114 -12.75 -0.30 -25.07
C ASN A 114 -12.89 1.18 -24.70
N SER A 115 -12.23 2.05 -25.47
CA SER A 115 -12.23 3.50 -25.24
C SER A 115 -13.59 4.16 -25.41
N SER A 116 -14.52 3.52 -26.14
CA SER A 116 -15.87 4.01 -26.37
C SER A 116 -16.84 3.71 -25.21
N SER A 117 -16.46 2.84 -24.26
CA SER A 117 -17.33 2.38 -23.16
C SER A 117 -16.67 2.51 -21.79
N LEU A 118 -15.95 3.61 -21.56
CA LEU A 118 -15.31 3.87 -20.28
C LEU A 118 -16.36 4.26 -19.22
N PRO A 119 -16.27 3.74 -17.98
CA PRO A 119 -17.15 4.14 -16.89
C PRO A 119 -16.83 5.57 -16.44
N ARG A 120 -17.62 6.55 -16.91
CA ARG A 120 -17.41 7.98 -16.67
C ARG A 120 -18.42 8.58 -15.68
N THR A 121 -19.28 7.75 -15.10
CA THR A 121 -20.21 8.15 -14.04
C THR A 121 -20.15 7.14 -12.89
N GLN A 122 -20.65 7.52 -11.71
CA GLN A 122 -20.76 6.61 -10.56
C GLN A 122 -21.57 5.36 -10.94
N GLN A 123 -22.70 5.53 -11.63
CA GLN A 123 -23.56 4.45 -12.06
C GLN A 123 -22.84 3.49 -13.03
N ASP A 124 -22.11 4.03 -14.02
CA ASP A 124 -21.35 3.20 -14.95
C ASP A 124 -20.22 2.44 -14.25
N TRP A 125 -19.56 3.09 -13.27
CA TRP A 125 -18.48 2.48 -12.50
C TRP A 125 -18.97 1.32 -11.64
N GLU A 126 -20.12 1.49 -10.98
CA GLU A 126 -20.75 0.45 -10.16
C GLU A 126 -21.35 -0.68 -11.00
N GLY A 127 -21.84 -0.38 -12.20
CA GLY A 127 -22.29 -1.38 -13.17
C GLY A 127 -21.15 -2.10 -13.90
N CYS A 128 -19.92 -1.56 -13.85
CA CYS A 128 -18.78 -2.15 -14.55
C CYS A 128 -18.22 -3.37 -13.81
N THR A 129 -17.93 -4.43 -14.56
CA THR A 129 -17.27 -5.61 -14.03
C THR A 129 -15.76 -5.52 -14.17
N PHE A 130 -15.06 -5.33 -13.05
CA PHE A 130 -13.60 -5.25 -13.03
C PHE A 130 -12.92 -6.60 -12.74
N VAL A 131 -12.31 -7.18 -13.75
CA VAL A 131 -11.43 -8.35 -13.61
C VAL A 131 -9.98 -7.90 -13.54
N GLU A 132 -9.41 -7.92 -12.33
CA GLU A 132 -8.03 -7.46 -12.08
C GLU A 132 -6.96 -8.33 -12.74
N LYS A 133 -7.21 -9.65 -12.82
CA LYS A 133 -6.19 -10.60 -13.23
C LYS A 133 -6.11 -10.64 -14.76
N THR A 134 -4.97 -10.21 -15.28
CA THR A 134 -4.69 -10.13 -16.73
C THR A 134 -4.69 -11.48 -17.47
N HIS A 135 -4.73 -12.61 -16.75
CA HIS A 135 -4.70 -13.95 -17.33
C HIS A 135 -6.05 -14.68 -17.27
N TRP A 136 -7.05 -14.14 -16.56
CA TRP A 136 -8.35 -14.79 -16.45
C TRP A 136 -9.11 -14.70 -17.78
N GLY A 137 -9.61 -15.85 -18.25
CA GLY A 137 -10.36 -15.92 -19.51
C GLY A 137 -9.49 -15.95 -20.77
N TYR A 138 -8.17 -15.80 -20.69
CA TYR A 138 -7.31 -15.85 -21.90
C TYR A 138 -7.22 -17.28 -22.46
N TYR A 139 -6.79 -18.24 -21.65
CA TYR A 139 -6.75 -19.66 -22.05
C TYR A 139 -8.08 -20.36 -21.75
N SER A 140 -8.55 -20.23 -20.51
CA SER A 140 -9.85 -20.74 -20.06
C SER A 140 -10.30 -19.97 -18.81
N TRP A 141 -11.57 -20.14 -18.43
CA TRP A 141 -12.08 -19.64 -17.16
C TRP A 141 -11.75 -20.59 -16.01
N PRO A 142 -11.52 -20.08 -14.79
CA PRO A 142 -11.37 -20.93 -13.61
C PRO A 142 -12.73 -21.56 -13.24
N GLN A 143 -12.69 -22.74 -12.60
CA GLN A 143 -13.91 -23.41 -12.09
C GLN A 143 -14.75 -22.51 -11.18
N LYS A 144 -14.08 -21.65 -10.40
CA LYS A 144 -14.72 -20.65 -9.54
C LYS A 144 -14.06 -19.30 -9.79
N LEU A 145 -14.74 -18.46 -10.57
CA LEU A 145 -14.34 -17.08 -10.76
C LEU A 145 -14.79 -16.25 -9.54
N MET A 146 -13.82 -15.71 -8.79
CA MET A 146 -14.08 -14.93 -7.58
C MET A 146 -13.79 -13.45 -7.84
N MET A 147 -14.84 -12.64 -7.92
CA MET A 147 -14.75 -11.20 -8.12
C MET A 147 -14.98 -10.43 -6.82
N TYR A 148 -14.59 -9.17 -6.79
CA TYR A 148 -14.92 -8.30 -5.66
C TYR A 148 -16.43 -8.05 -5.62
N ALA A 149 -17.01 -8.08 -4.43
CA ALA A 149 -18.41 -7.70 -4.20
C ALA A 149 -18.62 -6.19 -4.51
N PRO A 150 -19.87 -5.74 -4.72
CA PRO A 150 -20.21 -4.33 -4.90
C PRO A 150 -19.67 -3.42 -3.79
N SER A 151 -19.54 -2.12 -4.10
CA SER A 151 -18.98 -1.09 -3.21
C SER A 151 -19.64 -1.07 -1.83
N GLU A 152 -20.96 -1.26 -1.77
CA GLU A 152 -21.77 -1.31 -0.53
C GLU A 152 -21.37 -2.44 0.42
N GLU A 153 -20.84 -3.54 -0.10
CA GLU A 153 -20.41 -4.71 0.66
C GLU A 153 -18.91 -4.69 1.00
N GLN A 154 -18.18 -3.68 0.54
CA GLN A 154 -16.76 -3.50 0.82
C GLN A 154 -16.54 -2.73 2.14
N PRO A 155 -15.35 -2.84 2.75
CA PRO A 155 -15.04 -2.07 3.94
C PRO A 155 -15.23 -0.57 3.72
N LYS A 156 -15.79 0.12 4.73
CA LYS A 156 -15.96 1.57 4.74
C LYS A 156 -14.63 2.27 4.41
N GLN A 157 -14.68 3.18 3.45
CA GLN A 157 -13.57 4.04 3.02
C GLN A 157 -13.59 5.37 3.76
N GLY A 158 -12.42 6.00 3.89
CA GLY A 158 -12.29 7.31 4.54
C GLY A 158 -12.84 7.33 5.96
N LEU A 159 -12.35 6.43 6.81
CA LEU A 159 -12.69 6.43 8.23
C LEU A 159 -12.32 7.77 8.86
N THR A 160 -13.15 8.23 9.78
CA THR A 160 -12.77 9.28 10.72
C THR A 160 -11.72 8.77 11.68
N ARG A 161 -10.96 9.68 12.32
CA ARG A 161 -9.89 9.30 13.26
C ARG A 161 -10.43 8.48 14.43
N GLU A 162 -11.65 8.76 14.88
CA GLU A 162 -12.34 8.11 16.00
C GLU A 162 -12.73 6.66 15.69
N GLU A 163 -12.98 6.36 14.40
CA GLU A 163 -13.29 5.01 13.92
C GLU A 163 -12.04 4.14 13.72
N MET A 164 -10.85 4.75 13.75
CA MET A 164 -9.59 4.05 13.55
C MET A 164 -9.14 3.33 14.82
N THR A 165 -8.53 2.15 14.64
CA THR A 165 -7.81 1.47 15.72
C THR A 165 -6.61 2.31 16.17
N GLU A 166 -6.13 2.10 17.39
CA GLU A 166 -4.95 2.81 17.93
C GLU A 166 -3.74 2.76 16.97
N ARG A 167 -3.52 1.61 16.31
CA ARG A 167 -2.42 1.42 15.34
C ARG A 167 -2.62 2.22 14.05
N GLU A 168 -3.86 2.35 13.59
CA GLU A 168 -4.20 3.20 12.45
C GLU A 168 -4.08 4.67 12.83
N GLN A 169 -4.53 5.08 14.03
CA GLN A 169 -4.39 6.44 14.53
C GLN A 169 -2.93 6.88 14.60
N ILE A 170 -2.01 6.03 15.09
CA ILE A 170 -0.57 6.32 15.11
C ILE A 170 -0.07 6.71 13.70
N ILE A 171 -0.44 5.93 12.70
CA ILE A 171 -0.03 6.19 11.32
C ILE A 171 -0.71 7.46 10.80
N TYR A 172 -2.01 7.58 11.02
CA TYR A 172 -2.81 8.71 10.58
C TYR A 172 -2.27 10.03 11.12
N ASP A 173 -1.98 10.10 12.42
CA ASP A 173 -1.50 11.30 13.09
C ASP A 173 -0.14 11.75 12.53
N HIS A 174 0.80 10.82 12.31
CA HIS A 174 2.12 11.18 11.78
C HIS A 174 2.07 11.55 10.30
N PHE A 175 1.27 10.84 9.48
CA PHE A 175 1.13 11.19 8.06
C PHE A 175 0.23 12.42 7.83
N SER A 176 -0.51 12.86 8.84
CA SER A 176 -1.26 14.13 8.84
C SER A 176 -0.43 15.32 9.33
N ASP A 177 0.76 15.09 9.89
CA ASP A 177 1.66 16.16 10.33
C ASP A 177 2.49 16.70 9.14
N PRO A 178 2.36 17.99 8.79
CA PRO A 178 3.14 18.58 7.70
C PRO A 178 4.65 18.51 7.94
N GLY A 179 5.11 18.64 9.20
CA GLY A 179 6.52 18.57 9.54
C GLY A 179 7.11 17.19 9.24
N PHE A 180 6.43 16.14 9.71
CA PHE A 180 6.77 14.76 9.43
C PHE A 180 6.79 14.45 7.94
N ILE A 181 5.76 14.86 7.18
CA ILE A 181 5.68 14.64 5.74
C ILE A 181 6.80 15.36 5.00
N ASN A 182 7.06 16.63 5.31
CA ASN A 182 8.12 17.39 4.65
C ASN A 182 9.48 16.69 4.82
N GLN A 183 9.84 16.32 6.05
CA GLN A 183 11.10 15.64 6.33
C GLN A 183 11.17 14.24 5.68
N LEU A 184 10.06 13.50 5.66
CA LEU A 184 9.99 12.21 4.99
C LEU A 184 10.28 12.34 3.50
N ILE A 185 9.64 13.29 2.84
CA ILE A 185 9.83 13.53 1.40
C ILE A 185 11.27 14.00 1.12
N GLU A 186 11.83 14.89 1.94
CA GLU A 186 13.22 15.31 1.83
C GLU A 186 14.16 14.10 1.86
N PHE A 187 14.06 13.24 2.88
CA PHE A 187 14.88 12.04 2.99
C PHE A 187 14.67 11.04 1.86
N LEU A 188 13.44 10.88 1.37
CA LEU A 188 13.16 9.97 0.25
C LEU A 188 13.68 10.52 -1.08
N SER A 189 13.79 11.83 -1.21
CA SER A 189 14.30 12.51 -2.41
C SER A 189 15.83 12.62 -2.47
N LEU A 190 16.55 12.17 -1.43
CA LEU A 190 18.01 12.10 -1.44
C LEU A 190 18.51 10.96 -2.34
N GLU A 191 19.65 11.20 -2.98
CA GLU A 191 20.45 10.18 -3.65
C GLU A 191 21.19 9.34 -2.60
N ASP A 192 21.11 8.02 -2.71
CA ASP A 192 21.81 7.08 -1.82
C ASP A 192 23.14 6.65 -2.44
N ARG A 193 23.11 6.15 -3.67
CA ARG A 193 24.29 5.75 -4.43
C ARG A 193 24.25 6.33 -5.83
N LYS A 194 25.15 7.27 -6.09
CA LYS A 194 25.26 7.96 -7.36
C LYS A 194 25.28 7.01 -8.56
N GLY A 195 24.32 7.18 -9.47
CA GLY A 195 24.14 6.37 -10.68
C GLY A 195 23.83 4.89 -10.45
N LYS A 196 23.45 4.49 -9.23
CA LYS A 196 23.08 3.09 -8.89
C LYS A 196 21.69 2.98 -8.27
N ASP A 197 21.10 4.10 -7.87
CA ASP A 197 19.74 4.15 -7.37
C ASP A 197 18.76 3.66 -8.44
N LYS A 198 17.71 2.96 -7.99
CA LYS A 198 16.63 2.44 -8.85
C LYS A 198 15.32 2.65 -8.14
N PHE A 199 14.22 2.58 -8.90
CA PHE A 199 12.88 2.48 -8.32
C PHE A 199 12.85 1.44 -7.20
N SER A 200 12.43 1.85 -6.00
CA SER A 200 12.42 0.99 -4.82
C SER A 200 11.05 0.34 -4.63
N PRO A 201 10.94 -1.01 -4.78
CA PRO A 201 9.69 -1.72 -4.51
C PRO A 201 9.25 -1.60 -3.04
N ARG A 202 10.19 -1.35 -2.13
CA ARG A 202 9.91 -1.17 -0.69
C ARG A 202 9.20 0.16 -0.43
N ARG A 203 9.69 1.26 -1.03
CA ARG A 203 9.04 2.58 -0.94
C ARG A 203 7.70 2.60 -1.66
N PHE A 204 7.62 1.98 -2.83
CA PHE A 204 6.35 1.72 -3.51
C PHE A 204 5.33 0.99 -2.60
N CYS A 205 5.75 -0.06 -1.90
CA CYS A 205 4.87 -0.81 -1.00
C CYS A 205 4.41 0.02 0.22
N LEU A 206 5.24 0.95 0.71
CA LEU A 206 4.85 1.91 1.75
C LEU A 206 3.68 2.77 1.26
N PHE A 207 3.84 3.48 0.14
CA PHE A 207 2.81 4.37 -0.39
C PHE A 207 1.57 3.61 -0.87
N LYS A 208 1.73 2.45 -1.51
CA LYS A 208 0.61 1.56 -1.83
C LYS A 208 -0.18 1.16 -0.59
N GLY A 209 0.51 0.87 0.52
CA GLY A 209 -0.12 0.58 1.80
C GLY A 209 -0.89 1.78 2.36
N LEU A 210 -0.27 2.95 2.31
CA LEU A 210 -0.83 4.22 2.75
C LEU A 210 -2.17 4.52 2.04
N PHE A 211 -2.15 4.62 0.72
CA PHE A 211 -3.33 4.95 -0.09
C PHE A 211 -4.40 3.83 -0.10
N ARG A 212 -4.02 2.57 0.12
CA ARG A 212 -4.98 1.48 0.28
C ARG A 212 -5.77 1.59 1.59
N ASN A 213 -5.09 1.95 2.68
CA ASN A 213 -5.69 1.90 4.02
C ASN A 213 -6.36 3.22 4.43
N PHE A 214 -5.86 4.35 3.92
CA PHE A 214 -6.31 5.69 4.31
C PHE A 214 -6.88 6.51 3.14
N ASN A 215 -7.08 5.87 1.98
CA ASN A 215 -7.58 6.52 0.78
C ASN A 215 -6.78 7.79 0.43
N ASP A 216 -7.48 8.87 0.14
CA ASP A 216 -7.00 10.18 -0.28
C ASP A 216 -6.67 11.12 0.89
N ALA A 217 -6.78 10.66 2.15
CA ALA A 217 -6.66 11.50 3.34
C ALA A 217 -5.38 12.36 3.39
N PHE A 218 -4.26 11.83 2.87
CA PHE A 218 -2.97 12.52 2.88
C PHE A 218 -2.62 13.19 1.55
N LEU A 219 -3.44 13.08 0.51
CA LEU A 219 -3.20 13.74 -0.77
C LEU A 219 -3.14 15.27 -0.66
N PRO A 220 -3.97 15.96 0.16
CA PRO A 220 -3.85 17.40 0.34
C PRO A 220 -2.45 17.84 0.81
N LEU A 221 -1.80 17.03 1.65
CA LEU A 221 -0.44 17.29 2.13
C LEU A 221 0.63 16.84 1.13
N LEU A 222 0.44 15.69 0.48
CA LEU A 222 1.43 15.13 -0.44
C LEU A 222 1.48 15.84 -1.79
N LYS A 223 0.34 16.33 -2.29
CA LYS A 223 0.22 16.90 -3.64
C LYS A 223 1.19 18.06 -3.92
N PRO A 224 1.32 19.09 -3.06
CA PRO A 224 2.28 20.17 -3.28
C PRO A 224 3.73 19.66 -3.37
N HIS A 225 4.08 18.66 -2.56
CA HIS A 225 5.40 18.02 -2.62
C HIS A 225 5.59 17.26 -3.94
N MET A 226 4.58 16.50 -4.38
CA MET A 226 4.63 15.76 -5.64
C MET A 226 4.78 16.69 -6.85
N GLU A 227 4.02 17.77 -6.92
CA GLU A 227 4.11 18.77 -8.00
C GLU A 227 5.52 19.38 -8.08
N ARG A 228 6.09 19.75 -6.92
CA ARG A 228 7.47 20.24 -6.83
C ARG A 228 8.50 19.20 -7.29
N LEU A 229 8.31 17.92 -6.93
CA LEU A 229 9.23 16.85 -7.33
C LEU A 229 9.17 16.55 -8.83
N VAL A 230 7.98 16.61 -9.45
CA VAL A 230 7.80 16.40 -10.90
C VAL A 230 8.41 17.53 -11.72
N ALA A 231 8.38 18.77 -11.22
CA ALA A 231 8.99 19.91 -11.89
C ALA A 231 10.53 19.91 -11.82
N ASP A 232 11.12 19.09 -10.95
CA ASP A 232 12.56 19.10 -10.70
C ASP A 232 13.34 18.19 -11.64
N THR A 233 14.51 18.63 -12.12
CA THR A 233 15.31 17.86 -13.09
C THR A 233 16.22 16.80 -12.45
N HIS A 234 16.33 16.73 -11.12
CA HIS A 234 17.19 15.76 -10.45
C HIS A 234 16.58 14.35 -10.43
N GLU A 235 17.39 13.35 -10.78
CA GLU A 235 16.98 11.94 -10.86
C GLU A 235 16.35 11.42 -9.55
N SER A 236 16.96 11.75 -8.39
CA SER A 236 16.49 11.27 -7.10
C SER A 236 15.09 11.80 -6.72
N LYS A 237 14.77 13.03 -7.14
CA LYS A 237 13.46 13.66 -6.94
C LYS A 237 12.39 13.04 -7.84
N GLN A 238 12.71 12.84 -9.12
CA GLN A 238 11.85 12.15 -10.08
C GLN A 238 11.57 10.70 -9.66
N ARG A 239 12.59 9.99 -9.18
CA ARG A 239 12.44 8.64 -8.62
C ARG A 239 11.52 8.63 -7.40
N CYS A 240 11.68 9.59 -6.49
CA CYS A 240 10.82 9.70 -5.31
C CYS A 240 9.35 9.89 -5.70
N VAL A 241 9.03 10.80 -6.62
CA VAL A 241 7.64 11.00 -7.04
C VAL A 241 7.10 9.82 -7.84
N ALA A 242 7.92 9.15 -8.65
CA ALA A 242 7.51 7.93 -9.34
C ALA A 242 7.10 6.82 -8.35
N GLU A 243 7.81 6.66 -7.23
CA GLU A 243 7.49 5.70 -6.16
C GLU A 243 6.16 6.04 -5.46
N ILE A 244 5.91 7.33 -5.19
CA ILE A 244 4.66 7.83 -4.58
C ILE A 244 3.49 7.62 -5.54
N THR A 245 3.59 8.11 -6.78
CA THR A 245 2.55 8.01 -7.81
C THR A 245 2.22 6.56 -8.14
N SER A 246 3.22 5.69 -8.25
CA SER A 246 2.99 4.24 -8.43
C SER A 246 2.23 3.65 -7.24
N GLY A 247 2.58 4.07 -6.02
CA GLY A 247 1.87 3.69 -4.81
C GLY A 247 0.42 4.15 -4.82
N LEU A 248 0.16 5.39 -5.23
CA LEU A 248 -1.18 5.98 -5.35
C LEU A 248 -2.04 5.18 -6.33
N ILE A 249 -1.59 5.00 -7.57
CA ILE A 249 -2.32 4.27 -8.62
C ILE A 249 -2.65 2.84 -8.16
N ARG A 250 -1.70 2.16 -7.49
CA ARG A 250 -1.92 0.78 -7.03
C ARG A 250 -2.70 0.70 -5.72
N GLY A 251 -2.69 1.75 -4.91
CA GLY A 251 -3.44 1.88 -3.67
C GLY A 251 -4.91 2.22 -3.92
N SER A 252 -5.20 2.95 -4.99
CA SER A 252 -6.56 3.37 -5.38
C SER A 252 -7.40 2.29 -6.06
N LYS A 253 -6.86 1.07 -6.21
CA LYS A 253 -7.55 -0.07 -6.85
C LYS A 253 -8.98 -0.32 -6.36
N HIS A 254 -9.24 -0.08 -5.07
CA HIS A 254 -10.52 -0.34 -4.43
C HIS A 254 -11.25 0.95 -4.02
N TRP A 255 -10.85 2.10 -4.55
CA TRP A 255 -11.53 3.35 -4.24
C TRP A 255 -12.89 3.43 -4.93
N SER A 256 -13.78 4.22 -4.32
CA SER A 256 -15.03 4.63 -4.94
C SER A 256 -14.77 5.65 -6.05
N TYR A 257 -15.67 5.74 -7.04
CA TYR A 257 -15.49 6.58 -8.22
C TYR A 257 -15.32 8.08 -7.89
N GLY A 258 -15.97 8.58 -6.84
CA GLY A 258 -15.87 9.98 -6.41
C GLY A 258 -14.58 10.37 -5.66
N ARG A 259 -13.58 9.48 -5.55
CA ARG A 259 -12.32 9.74 -4.84
C ARG A 259 -11.09 9.67 -5.75
#